data_AF-A0A0F9GK61-F1
#
_entry.id   AF-A0A0F9GK61-F1
#
_cell.length_a   1.000
_cell.length_b   1.000
_cell.length_c   1.000
_cell.angle_alpha   90.00
_cell.angle_beta   90.00
_cell.angle_gamma   90.00
#
_symmetry.space_group_name_H-M   'P 1'
#
loop_
_entity.id
_entity.type
_entity.pdbx_description
1 polymer ?
#
loop_
_entity_poly.entity_id
_entity_poly.type
_entity_poly.pdbx_seq_one_letter_code
_entity_poly.pdbx_strand_id
1 'polypeptide(L)'
;MPDFTLLELGAAALATWRLAVLTVYDTGPFRLFVRLRERLGFVYNDDGDVVSWPDNWLVSLITCVWCMSFWTTLAVCGILWVEPYIVMVLAVWGAATLMEALRNRR
;
A
#
# COMPACT_ATOMS: atom_id res chain seq x y z
N MET A 1 18.93 5.95 19.97
CA MET A 1 18.02 5.18 19.11
C MET A 1 16.64 5.40 19.67
N PRO A 2 15.63 5.77 18.88
CA PRO A 2 14.26 5.75 19.39
C PRO A 2 13.95 4.33 19.86
N ASP A 3 13.51 4.20 21.11
CA ASP A 3 13.08 2.92 21.68
C ASP A 3 11.75 2.55 21.03
N PHE A 4 11.80 1.82 19.92
CA PHE A 4 10.58 1.37 19.25
C PHE A 4 9.83 0.40 20.14
N THR A 5 8.66 0.82 20.59
CA THR A 5 7.76 -0.04 21.36
C THR A 5 7.18 -1.13 20.45
N LEU A 6 6.81 -2.27 21.04
CA LEU A 6 6.12 -3.35 20.29
C LEU A 6 4.86 -2.84 19.58
N LEU A 7 4.20 -1.84 20.17
CA LEU A 7 3.03 -1.19 19.57
C LEU A 7 3.38 -0.45 18.29
N GLU A 8 4.47 0.33 18.27
CA GLU A 8 4.91 1.06 17.09
C GLU A 8 5.37 0.13 15.98
N LEU A 9 6.06 -0.96 16.31
CA LEU A 9 6.42 -1.99 15.34
C LEU A 9 5.18 -2.66 14.72
N GLY A 10 4.18 -2.97 15.54
CA GLY A 10 2.90 -3.50 15.07
C GLY A 10 2.14 -2.51 14.18
N ALA A 11 2.09 -1.24 14.56
CA ALA A 11 1.47 -0.18 13.78
C ALA A 11 2.20 0.04 12.44
N ALA A 12 3.54 0.08 12.45
CA ALA A 12 4.35 0.21 11.27
C ALA A 12 4.13 -0.96 10.30
N ALA A 13 4.07 -2.19 10.79
CA ALA A 13 3.79 -3.37 9.97
C ALA A 13 2.41 -3.27 9.27
N LEU A 14 1.37 -2.86 10.01
CA LEU A 14 0.03 -2.67 9.44
C LEU A 14 -0.03 -1.51 8.45
N ALA A 15 0.67 -0.40 8.73
CA ALA A 15 0.76 0.74 7.84
C ALA A 15 1.48 0.38 6.53
N THR A 16 2.60 -0.35 6.62
CA THR A 16 3.36 -0.87 5.48
C THR A 16 2.50 -1.78 4.61
N TRP A 17 1.79 -2.72 5.24
CA TRP A 17 0.86 -3.61 4.53
C TRP A 17 -0.23 -2.82 3.82
N ARG A 18 -0.85 -1.85 4.50
CA ARG A 18 -1.92 -1.03 3.92
C ARG A 18 -1.42 -0.21 2.73
N LEU A 19 -0.25 0.41 2.83
CA LEU A 19 0.35 1.14 1.71
C LEU A 19 0.70 0.23 0.54
N ALA A 20 1.24 -0.98 0.80
CA ALA A 20 1.54 -1.94 -0.26
C ALA A 20 0.26 -2.36 -0.99
N VAL A 21 -0.78 -2.74 -0.26
CA VAL A 21 -2.08 -3.12 -0.84
C VAL A 21 -2.72 -1.95 -1.58
N LEU A 22 -2.68 -0.73 -1.03
CA LEU A 22 -3.18 0.47 -1.70
C LEU A 22 -2.48 0.71 -3.03
N THR A 23 -1.16 0.51 -3.06
CA THR A 23 -0.35 0.83 -4.23
C THR A 23 -0.39 -0.26 -5.29
N VAL A 24 -0.70 -1.51 -4.94
CA VAL A 24 -0.79 -2.61 -5.93
C VAL A 24 -2.21 -2.98 -6.32
N TYR A 25 -3.10 -3.21 -5.34
CA TYR A 25 -4.42 -3.81 -5.59
C TYR A 25 -5.58 -2.83 -5.45
N ASP A 26 -5.48 -1.90 -4.51
CA ASP A 26 -6.59 -1.02 -4.21
C ASP A 26 -6.68 0.10 -5.27
N THR A 27 -7.90 0.56 -5.49
CA THR A 27 -8.18 1.76 -6.28
C THR A 27 -7.82 3.01 -5.47
N GLY A 28 -7.95 2.90 -4.14
CA GLY A 28 -7.80 3.98 -3.17
C GLY A 28 -8.80 5.13 -3.36
N PRO A 29 -8.78 6.11 -2.44
CA PRO A 29 -9.67 7.27 -2.52
C PRO A 29 -9.40 8.05 -3.82
N PHE A 30 -10.48 8.51 -4.48
CA PHE A 30 -10.44 9.29 -5.73
C PHE A 30 -9.73 8.64 -6.94
N ARG A 31 -9.55 7.31 -6.94
CA ARG A 31 -8.85 6.56 -8.00
C ARG A 31 -7.40 7.03 -8.22
N LEU A 32 -6.75 7.59 -7.20
CA LEU A 32 -5.39 8.14 -7.30
C LEU A 32 -4.37 7.09 -7.75
N PHE A 33 -4.43 5.87 -7.19
CA PHE A 33 -3.49 4.81 -7.52
C PHE A 33 -3.76 4.20 -8.90
N VAL A 34 -5.02 4.14 -9.33
CA VAL A 34 -5.37 3.74 -10.71
C VAL A 34 -4.84 4.77 -11.70
N ARG A 35 -5.04 6.07 -11.47
CA ARG A 35 -4.47 7.12 -12.33
C ARG A 35 -2.95 7.08 -12.39
N LEU A 36 -2.28 6.75 -11.28
CA LEU A 36 -0.83 6.58 -11.26
C LEU A 36 -0.41 5.40 -12.15
N ARG A 37 -1.12 4.27 -12.08
CA ARG A 37 -0.86 3.10 -12.93
C ARG A 37 -1.23 3.38 -14.40
N GLU A 38 -2.35 4.02 -14.69
CA GLU A 38 -2.71 4.48 -16.05
C GLU A 38 -1.60 5.36 -16.65
N ARG A 39 -1.05 6.30 -15.88
CA ARG A 39 0.09 7.13 -16.30
C ARG A 39 1.37 6.34 -16.55
N LEU A 40 1.54 5.19 -15.89
CA LEU A 40 2.67 4.29 -16.11
C LEU A 40 2.45 3.34 -17.30
N GLY A 41 1.31 3.46 -18.00
CA GLY A 41 1.00 2.73 -19.22
C GLY A 41 0.14 1.48 -19.01
N PHE A 42 -0.40 1.24 -17.80
CA PHE A 42 -1.36 0.17 -17.61
C PHE A 42 -2.66 0.52 -18.33
N VAL A 43 -3.07 -0.35 -19.25
CA VAL A 43 -4.40 -0.27 -19.88
C VAL A 43 -5.33 -1.19 -19.11
N TYR A 44 -6.39 -0.62 -18.55
CA TYR A 44 -7.46 -1.34 -17.88
C TYR A 44 -8.66 -1.47 -18.83
N ASN A 45 -9.37 -2.60 -18.78
CA ASN A 45 -10.65 -2.77 -19.46
C ASN A 45 -11.76 -2.01 -18.72
N ASP A 46 -12.93 -1.86 -19.33
CA ASP A 46 -14.11 -1.25 -18.68
C ASP A 46 -14.55 -2.02 -17.42
N ASP A 47 -14.19 -3.30 -17.31
CA ASP A 47 -14.41 -4.16 -16.14
C ASP A 47 -13.36 -3.96 -15.01
N GLY A 48 -12.32 -3.17 -15.25
CA GLY A 48 -11.24 -2.89 -14.29
C GLY A 48 -10.06 -3.86 -14.31
N ASP A 49 -10.07 -4.84 -15.22
CA ASP A 49 -8.98 -5.81 -15.39
C ASP A 49 -7.81 -5.25 -16.24
N VAL A 50 -6.58 -5.66 -15.94
CA VAL A 50 -5.38 -5.22 -16.69
C VAL A 50 -5.28 -5.93 -18.03
N VAL A 51 -5.36 -5.18 -19.13
CA VAL A 51 -5.34 -5.68 -20.51
C VAL A 51 -3.93 -5.67 -21.11
N SER A 52 -3.08 -4.72 -20.72
CA SER A 52 -1.69 -4.67 -21.17
C SER A 52 -0.73 -4.30 -20.05
N TRP A 53 0.35 -5.07 -19.93
CA TRP A 53 1.46 -4.84 -19.00
C TRP A 53 2.61 -4.19 -19.77
N PRO A 54 2.99 -2.94 -19.45
CA PRO A 54 4.18 -2.34 -20.06
C PRO A 54 5.46 -3.11 -19.66
N ASP A 55 6.38 -3.33 -20.59
CA ASP A 55 7.69 -3.95 -20.35
C ASP A 55 8.70 -2.99 -19.70
N ASN A 56 8.29 -2.29 -18.66
CA ASN A 56 9.14 -1.37 -17.90
C ASN A 56 9.48 -1.97 -16.54
N TRP A 57 10.76 -1.94 -16.15
CA TRP A 57 11.21 -2.44 -14.84
C TRP A 57 10.52 -1.73 -13.66
N LEU A 58 10.19 -0.44 -13.82
CA LEU A 58 9.41 0.35 -12.84
C LEU A 58 7.97 -0.15 -12.69
N VAL A 59 7.38 -0.62 -13.79
CA VAL A 59 6.02 -1.17 -13.85
C VAL A 59 5.97 -2.52 -13.14
N SER A 60 7.00 -3.37 -13.32
CA SER A 60 7.16 -4.62 -12.56
C SER A 60 7.34 -4.40 -11.06
N LEU A 61 7.89 -3.25 -10.65
CA LEU A 61 8.09 -2.91 -9.24
C LEU A 61 6.74 -2.63 -8.54
N ILE A 62 5.85 -1.93 -9.23
CA ILE A 62 4.57 -1.43 -8.70
C ILE A 62 3.46 -2.50 -8.74
N THR A 63 3.68 -3.58 -9.47
CA THR A 63 2.71 -4.69 -9.61
C THR A 63 2.93 -5.82 -8.63
N CYS A 64 4.13 -5.91 -8.05
CA CYS A 64 4.44 -6.93 -7.07
C CYS A 64 4.26 -6.38 -5.66
N VAL A 65 3.29 -6.91 -4.90
CA VAL A 65 3.10 -6.55 -3.48
C VAL A 65 4.34 -6.82 -2.65
N TRP A 66 5.11 -7.86 -2.96
CA TRP A 66 6.33 -8.20 -2.22
C TRP A 66 7.42 -7.14 -2.42
N CYS A 67 7.63 -6.72 -3.67
CA CYS A 67 8.56 -5.64 -3.99
C CYS A 67 8.09 -4.32 -3.38
N MET A 68 6.79 -4.00 -3.51
CA MET A 68 6.24 -2.80 -2.90
C MET A 68 6.30 -2.84 -1.38
N SER A 69 6.22 -4.00 -0.73
CA SER A 69 6.36 -4.12 0.73
C SER A 69 7.72 -3.64 1.22
N PHE A 70 8.79 -3.89 0.46
CA PHE A 70 10.12 -3.37 0.81
C PHE A 70 10.16 -1.83 0.71
N TRP A 71 9.68 -1.28 -0.40
CA TRP A 71 9.68 0.17 -0.62
C TRP A 71 8.73 0.92 0.32
N THR A 72 7.56 0.35 0.60
CA THR A 72 6.62 0.93 1.57
C THR A 72 7.15 0.82 2.98
N THR A 73 7.90 -0.23 3.33
CA THR A 73 8.59 -0.31 4.63
C THR A 73 9.60 0.83 4.77
N LEU A 74 10.43 1.05 3.75
CA LEU A 74 11.38 2.17 3.73
C LEU A 74 10.67 3.52 3.88
N ALA A 75 9.57 3.73 3.17
CA ALA A 75 8.77 4.93 3.26
C ALA A 75 8.16 5.12 4.66
N VAL A 76 7.55 4.07 5.24
CA VAL A 76 6.96 4.11 6.58
C VAL A 76 8.01 4.37 7.65
N CYS A 77 9.19 3.73 7.57
CA CYS A 77 10.29 4.01 8.48
C CYS A 77 10.76 5.47 8.38
N GLY A 78 10.85 6.03 7.17
CA GLY A 78 11.17 7.44 6.98
C GLY A 78 10.09 8.38 7.54
N ILE A 79 8.81 8.05 7.34
CA ILE A 79 7.69 8.85 7.85
C ILE A 79 7.63 8.79 9.38
N LEU A 80 7.89 7.63 10.00
CA LEU A 80 7.97 7.50 11.46
C LEU A 80 8.98 8.46 12.10
N TRP A 81 10.08 8.75 11.39
CA TRP A 81 11.11 9.68 11.87
C TRP A 81 10.67 11.15 11.82
N VAL A 82 9.76 11.51 10.92
CA VAL A 82 9.32 12.89 10.73
C VAL A 82 8.01 13.15 11.47
N GLU A 83 7.00 12.29 11.23
CA GLU A 83 5.65 12.44 11.76
C GLU A 83 4.99 11.08 12.08
N PRO A 84 5.03 10.62 13.35
CA PRO A 84 4.50 9.31 13.74
C PRO A 84 2.97 9.23 13.64
N TYR A 85 2.26 10.37 13.74
CA TYR A 85 0.80 10.41 13.65
C TYR A 85 0.27 9.89 12.31
N ILE A 86 0.98 10.13 11.21
CA ILE A 86 0.58 9.66 9.88
C ILE A 86 0.59 8.12 9.83
N VAL A 87 1.59 7.51 10.45
CA VAL A 87 1.72 6.05 10.48
C VAL A 87 0.64 5.42 11.33
N MET A 88 0.27 6.05 12.44
CA MET A 88 -0.85 5.59 13.25
C MET A 88 -2.18 5.64 12.49
N VAL A 89 -2.45 6.70 11.73
CA VAL A 89 -3.66 6.79 10.88
C VAL A 89 -3.67 5.68 9.83
N LEU A 90 -2.55 5.46 9.13
CA LEU A 90 -2.42 4.39 8.15
C LEU A 90 -2.58 2.99 8.78
N ALA A 91 -2.04 2.78 9.98
CA ALA A 91 -2.15 1.53 10.71
C ALA A 91 -3.59 1.23 11.12
N VAL A 92 -4.31 2.22 11.68
CA VAL A 92 -5.72 2.08 12.08
C VAL A 92 -6.60 1.82 10.86
N TRP A 93 -6.36 2.52 9.75
CA TRP A 93 -7.06 2.26 8.51
C TRP A 93 -6.79 0.85 7.97
N GLY A 94 -5.52 0.42 7.99
CA GLY A 94 -5.13 -0.94 7.65
C GLY A 94 -5.85 -1.98 8.49
N ALA A 95 -5.85 -1.82 9.81
CA ALA A 95 -6.54 -2.70 10.75
C ALA A 95 -8.04 -2.78 10.45
N ALA A 96 -8.71 -1.64 10.22
CA ALA A 96 -10.13 -1.61 9.89
C ALA A 96 -10.45 -2.38 8.61
N THR A 97 -9.68 -2.19 7.55
CA THR A 97 -9.88 -2.93 6.28
C THR A 97 -9.58 -4.42 6.41
N LEU A 98 -8.59 -4.79 7.22
CA LEU A 98 -8.28 -6.18 7.52
C LEU A 98 -9.42 -6.85 8.29
N MET A 99 -9.97 -6.18 9.30
CA MET A 99 -11.13 -6.68 10.05
C MET A 99 -12.34 -6.88 9.16
N GLU A 100 -12.61 -5.94 8.24
CA GLU A 100 -13.70 -6.08 7.27
C GLU A 100 -13.47 -7.28 6.34
N ALA A 101 -12.25 -7.45 5.83
CA ALA A 101 -11.90 -8.58 4.97
C ALA A 101 -12.03 -9.93 5.68
N LEU A 102 -11.67 -9.99 6.97
CA LEU A 102 -11.87 -11.18 7.80
C LEU A 102 -13.36 -11.45 8.09
N ARG A 103 -14.15 -10.38 8.29
CA ARG A 103 -15.60 -10.49 8.48
C ARG A 103 -16.27 -11.04 7.23
N ASN A 104 -15.94 -10.53 6.05
CA ASN A 104 -16.56 -10.91 4.78
C ASN A 104 -16.14 -12.30 4.27
N ARG A 105 -15.13 -12.93 4.89
CA ARG A 105 -14.73 -14.32 4.62
C ARG A 105 -15.49 -15.36 5.45
N ARG A 106 -16.31 -14.93 6.43
CA ARG A 106 -17.22 -15.78 7.20
C ARG A 106 -18.63 -15.66 6.65
#